data_AF-C7NYE1-F1
#
_entry.id   AF-C7NYE1-F1
#
_cell.length_a   1.000
_cell.length_b   1.000
_cell.length_c   1.000
_cell.angle_alpha   90.00
_cell.angle_beta   90.00
_cell.angle_gamma   90.00
#
_symmetry.space_group_name_H-M   'P 1'
#
loop_
_entity.id
_entity.type
_entity.pdbx_description
1 polymer ?
#
loop_
_entity_poly.entity_id
_entity_poly.type
_entity_poly.pdbx_seq_one_letter_code
_entity_poly.pdbx_strand_id
1 'polypeptide(L)' 'MRGRQKSLAHFESHQPCSDLSDLTDAERDVFEAIEQGEYGPREYADETSRSPGTIGNLLARARVKVDGGDAS' A
#
# COMPACT_ATOMS: atom_id res chain seq x y z
N MET A 1 -40.20 1.72 -28.62
CA MET A 1 -39.68 0.92 -27.47
C MET A 1 -38.36 0.28 -27.85
N ARG A 2 -37.44 0.16 -26.87
CA ARG A 2 -36.08 -0.43 -26.91
C ARG A 2 -35.08 0.31 -27.80
N GLY A 3 -33.95 0.78 -27.31
CA GLY A 3 -33.30 0.53 -26.02
C GLY A 3 -31.85 0.94 -26.19
N ARG A 4 -31.56 2.14 -25.70
CA ARG A 4 -30.29 2.85 -25.72
C ARG A 4 -29.16 1.94 -25.24
N GLN A 5 -28.11 1.83 -26.04
CA GLN A 5 -26.84 1.28 -25.58
C GLN A 5 -26.35 2.15 -24.43
N LYS A 6 -26.02 1.52 -23.30
CA LYS A 6 -25.26 2.15 -22.22
C LYS A 6 -24.17 1.19 -21.79
N SER A 7 -22.99 1.49 -22.29
CA SER A 7 -21.64 1.28 -21.75
C SER A 7 -21.39 0.04 -20.87
N LEU A 8 -20.39 -0.73 -21.31
CA LEU A 8 -19.47 -1.54 -20.50
C LEU A 8 -18.79 -0.72 -19.38
N ALA A 9 -19.56 -0.12 -18.48
CA ALA A 9 -19.05 0.54 -17.28
C ALA A 9 -19.36 -0.34 -16.06
N HIS A 10 -18.85 -1.57 -16.11
CA HIS A 10 -18.85 -2.48 -14.98
C HIS A 10 -17.75 -3.52 -15.22
N PHE A 11 -16.51 -3.06 -15.38
CA PHE A 11 -15.39 -3.92 -15.05
C PHE A 11 -15.17 -3.72 -13.55
N GLU A 12 -15.67 -4.69 -12.79
CA GLU A 12 -15.40 -4.86 -11.38
C GLU A 12 -13.90 -4.82 -11.07
N SER A 13 -13.61 -4.62 -9.79
CA SER A 13 -12.35 -5.05 -9.15
C SER A 13 -11.18 -4.06 -9.18
N HIS A 14 -11.30 -2.95 -8.48
CA HIS A 14 -10.20 -2.58 -7.58
C HIS A 14 -10.71 -2.82 -6.17
N GLN A 15 -10.18 -3.89 -5.57
CA GLN A 15 -10.41 -4.31 -4.19
C GLN A 15 -10.46 -3.11 -3.25
N PRO A 16 -11.15 -3.17 -2.09
CA PRO A 16 -10.73 -2.40 -0.93
C PRO A 16 -9.40 -2.98 -0.44
N CYS A 17 -8.37 -2.90 -1.28
CA CYS A 17 -6.99 -3.01 -0.87
C CYS A 17 -6.80 -1.77 0.00
N SER A 18 -6.48 -1.96 1.28
CA SER A 18 -6.30 -0.87 2.26
C SER A 18 -5.73 0.36 1.59
N ASP A 19 -6.36 1.51 1.77
CA ASP A 19 -6.06 2.71 0.99
C ASP A 19 -4.59 3.12 1.18
N LEU A 20 -3.72 2.62 0.30
CA LEU A 20 -2.29 2.93 0.34
C LEU A 20 -2.05 4.37 -0.11
N SER A 21 -3.08 5.10 -0.56
CA SER A 21 -2.96 6.47 -1.03
C SER A 21 -2.53 7.41 0.10
N ASP A 22 -2.86 7.10 1.35
CA ASP A 22 -2.42 7.84 2.54
C ASP A 22 -0.93 7.62 2.89
N LEU A 23 -0.29 6.61 2.28
CA LEU A 23 1.13 6.36 2.44
C LEU A 23 1.95 7.30 1.56
N THR A 24 3.00 7.85 2.16
CA THR A 24 4.08 8.46 1.37
C THR A 24 4.77 7.40 0.52
N ASP A 25 5.45 7.80 -0.55
CA ASP A 25 6.15 6.85 -1.42
C ASP A 25 7.14 5.98 -0.65
N ALA A 26 7.87 6.54 0.32
CA ALA A 26 8.80 5.77 1.14
C ALA A 26 8.12 4.80 2.12
N GLU A 27 6.93 5.15 2.62
CA GLU A 27 6.13 4.26 3.49
C GLU A 27 5.53 3.10 2.68
N ARG A 28 5.00 3.41 1.50
CA ARG A 28 4.43 2.43 0.56
C ARG A 28 5.49 1.45 0.07
N ASP A 29 6.64 1.95 -0.39
CA ASP A 29 7.78 1.15 -0.86
C ASP A 29 8.26 0.15 0.22
N VAL A 30 8.41 0.61 1.47
CA VAL A 30 8.77 -0.26 2.61
C VAL A 30 7.66 -1.27 2.93
N PHE A 31 6.42 -0.82 2.96
CA PHE A 31 5.27 -1.66 3.30
C PHE A 31 5.09 -2.76 2.26
N GLU A 32 5.16 -2.43 0.98
CA GLU A 32 5.07 -3.38 -0.12
C GLU A 32 6.23 -4.39 -0.10
N ALA A 33 7.47 -3.91 0.01
CA ALA A 33 8.65 -4.78 0.03
C ALA A 33 8.64 -5.81 1.17
N ILE A 34 8.14 -5.43 2.35
CA ILE A 34 8.15 -6.28 3.55
C ILE A 34 6.88 -7.13 3.66
N GLU A 35 5.69 -6.56 3.43
CA GLU A 35 4.42 -7.28 3.59
C GLU A 35 4.13 -8.22 2.42
N GLN A 36 4.61 -7.91 1.20
CA GLN A 36 4.57 -8.88 0.09
C GLN A 36 5.64 -9.97 0.23
N GLY A 37 6.49 -9.90 1.27
CA GLY A 37 7.49 -10.92 1.60
C GLY A 37 8.70 -10.93 0.68
N GLU A 38 8.94 -9.85 -0.06
CA GLU A 38 10.09 -9.74 -0.96
C GLU A 38 11.40 -9.58 -0.19
N TYR A 39 11.37 -8.88 0.96
CA TYR A 39 12.53 -8.67 1.82
C TYR A 39 12.19 -8.71 3.32
N GLY A 40 13.17 -9.13 4.12
CA GLY A 40 13.15 -8.86 5.56
C GLY A 40 13.47 -7.38 5.87
N PRO A 41 13.02 -6.81 7.01
CA PRO A 41 13.25 -5.40 7.34
C PRO A 41 14.71 -4.97 7.37
N ARG A 42 15.62 -5.88 7.74
CA ARG A 42 17.07 -5.65 7.73
C ARG A 42 17.64 -5.75 6.31
N GLU A 43 17.22 -6.76 5.57
CA GLU A 43 17.67 -7.00 4.20
C GLU A 43 17.29 -5.83 3.27
N TYR A 44 16.06 -5.32 3.43
CA TYR A 44 15.59 -4.14 2.72
C TYR A 44 16.34 -2.86 3.13
N ALA A 45 16.78 -2.77 4.39
CA ALA A 45 17.58 -1.64 4.86
C ALA A 45 18.96 -1.62 4.18
N ASP A 46 19.61 -2.79 4.09
CA ASP A 46 20.88 -2.95 3.38
C ASP A 46 20.74 -2.65 1.88
N GLU A 47 19.72 -3.22 1.22
CA GLU A 47 19.46 -3.00 -0.22
C GLU A 47 19.24 -1.51 -0.54
N THR A 48 18.48 -0.81 0.30
CA THR A 48 18.18 0.62 0.09
C THR A 48 19.22 1.56 0.69
N SER A 49 20.32 1.04 1.26
CA SER A 49 21.31 1.82 2.01
C SER A 49 20.69 2.74 3.08
N ARG A 50 19.59 2.29 3.69
CA ARG A 50 18.87 3.00 4.76
C ARG A 50 19.20 2.36 6.11
N SER A 51 19.12 3.14 7.18
CA SER A 51 19.23 2.59 8.52
C SER A 51 18.03 1.67 8.83
N PRO A 52 18.22 0.52 9.49
CA PRO A 52 17.12 -0.39 9.85
C PRO A 52 16.07 0.29 10.75
N GLY A 53 16.48 1.27 11.56
CA GLY A 53 15.55 2.09 12.34
C GLY A 53 14.65 2.99 11.49
N THR A 54 15.14 3.47 10.35
CA THR A 54 14.35 4.26 9.39
C THR A 54 13.29 3.38 8.74
N ILE A 55 13.69 2.19 8.27
CA ILE A 55 12.76 1.20 7.70
C ILE A 55 11.68 0.82 8.71
N GLY A 56 12.08 0.53 9.96
CA GLY A 56 11.14 0.22 11.03
C GLY A 56 10.14 1.35 11.31
N ASN A 57 10.60 2.61 11.32
CA ASN A 57 9.72 3.77 11.50
C ASN A 57 8.73 3.94 10.34
N LEU A 58 9.19 3.79 9.10
CA LEU A 58 8.34 3.87 7.92
C LEU A 58 7.29 2.76 7.92
N LEU A 59 7.69 1.52 8.22
CA LEU A 59 6.79 0.38 8.30
C LEU A 59 5.74 0.55 9.40
N ALA A 60 6.14 1.02 10.58
CA ALA A 60 5.23 1.27 11.69
C ALA A 60 4.17 2.33 11.33
N ARG A 61 4.60 3.43 10.69
CA ARG A 61 3.67 4.47 10.20
C ARG A 61 2.75 3.95 9.11
N ALA A 62 3.28 3.18 8.17
CA ALA A 62 2.50 2.58 7.12
C ALA A 62 1.39 1.67 7.67
N ARG A 63 1.74 0.80 8.61
CA ARG A 63 0.78 -0.07 9.32
C ARG A 63 -0.28 0.73 10.05
N VAL A 64 0.08 1.79 10.78
CA VAL A 64 -0.91 2.63 11.49
C VAL A 64 -1.89 3.29 10.52
N LYS A 65 -1.44 3.74 9.35
CA LYS A 65 -2.31 4.36 8.34
C LYS A 65 -3.21 3.35 7.64
N VAL A 66 -2.66 2.17 7.32
CA VAL A 66 -3.37 1.06 6.68
C VAL A 66 -4.42 0.43 7.61
N ASP A 67 -4.06 0.23 8.88
CA ASP A 67 -4.91 -0.38 9.91
C ASP A 67 -5.88 0.64 10.53
N GLY A 68 -5.46 1.92 10.63
CA GLY A 68 -6.26 3.04 11.11
C GLY A 68 -7.02 3.80 10.02
N GLY A 69 -7.01 3.31 8.78
CA GLY A 69 -7.63 3.92 7.59
C GLY A 69 -9.15 3.78 7.51
N ASP A 70 -9.83 3.69 8.65
CA ASP A 70 -11.29 3.80 8.78
C ASP A 70 -11.60 4.70 9.99
N ALA A 71 -11.38 6.01 9.83
CA ALA A 71 -12.01 7.06 10.65
C ALA A 71 -11.79 8.47 10.05
N SER A 72 -12.29 8.72 8.83
CA SER A 72 -13.02 9.95 8.41
C SER A 72 -12.92 10.25 6.93
#